data_AF-A0A8T3RR70-F1
#
_entry.id   AF-A0A8T3RR70-F1
#
_cell.length_a   1.000
_cell.length_b   1.000
_cell.length_c   1.000
_cell.angle_alpha   90.00
_cell.angle_beta   90.00
_cell.angle_gamma   90.00
#
_symmetry.space_group_name_H-M   'P 1'
#
loop_
_entity.id
_entity.type
_entity.pdbx_description
1 polymer ?
#
loop_
_entity_poly.entity_id
_entity_poly.type
_entity_poly.pdbx_seq_one_letter_code
_entity_poly.pdbx_strand_id
1 'polypeptide(L)'
;MARYSVRDSSRSAKRLALRYVSTEEPGYARRRCGRGFVFFHPGGTVVTQPALRAWLKDLPVPPAWTQVWICRFRNGHILATGRDAKARKVYLYHPDWRQHRSRTNFERLAAFGRALPAIRKRLDRDLRQRGLLRERVLAAAIHLMDVSHIRVGGEEYARDNRSFGITTLLDRHLELAGQRVNLSFRAKGGQLREISLTDPRLARVLRQCEDLPGQRLFQFVDDAGQRCAIDSTDINDYLREAGGAAFTAKDFRTWGGTVAALEYLMGQPVSAAEEDEVEQVVKACLEHAAEHLGNTLAITREHYVHPQILDAFRRASLPPAPRRRRCRLDPAESVVLKILKQKRR
;
A
#
# COMPACT_ATOMS: atom_id res chain seq x y z
N MET A 1 -3.41 6.19 1.76
CA MET A 1 -2.56 6.09 2.98
C MET A 1 -3.52 6.07 4.15
N ALA A 2 -3.32 5.20 5.15
CA ALA A 2 -4.07 5.29 6.41
C ALA A 2 -4.01 6.75 6.90
N ARG A 3 -5.16 7.40 7.09
CA ARG A 3 -5.22 8.69 7.77
C ARG A 3 -4.93 8.37 9.23
N TYR A 4 -3.66 8.50 9.63
CA TYR A 4 -3.32 8.52 11.05
C TYR A 4 -4.04 9.71 11.65
N SER A 5 -4.53 9.57 12.88
CA SER A 5 -5.10 10.73 13.56
C SER A 5 -4.06 11.85 13.58
N VAL A 6 -4.52 13.10 13.44
CA VAL A 6 -3.63 14.27 13.53
C VAL A 6 -2.84 14.25 14.85
N ARG A 7 -3.46 13.73 15.92
CA ARG A 7 -2.85 13.54 17.23
C ARG A 7 -1.68 12.54 17.22
N ASP A 8 -1.84 11.39 16.58
CA ASP A 8 -0.77 10.38 16.49
C ASP A 8 0.39 10.87 15.62
N SER A 9 0.06 11.52 14.50
CA SER A 9 1.06 12.08 13.60
C SER A 9 1.88 13.20 14.27
N SER A 10 1.22 14.03 15.09
CA SER A 10 1.88 15.08 15.87
C SER A 10 2.82 14.50 16.93
N ARG A 11 2.40 13.45 17.66
CA ARG A 11 3.25 12.76 18.64
C ARG A 11 4.46 12.10 18.00
N SER A 12 4.28 11.43 16.85
CA SER A 12 5.40 10.84 16.08
C SER A 12 6.40 11.91 15.62
N ALA A 13 5.93 13.07 15.15
CA ALA A 13 6.81 14.13 14.71
C ALA A 13 7.69 14.64 15.86
N LYS A 14 7.08 14.90 17.03
CA LYS A 14 7.80 15.32 18.23
C LYS A 14 8.90 14.34 18.66
N ARG A 15 8.63 13.02 18.61
CA ARG A 15 9.63 11.99 18.94
C ARG A 15 10.85 11.99 18.02
N LEU A 16 10.72 12.51 16.80
CA LEU A 16 11.79 12.65 15.82
C LEU A 16 12.43 14.04 15.83
N ALA A 17 12.12 14.88 16.83
CA ALA A 17 12.47 16.31 16.83
C ALA A 17 11.96 17.08 15.59
N LEU A 18 10.91 16.56 14.95
CA LEU A 18 10.24 17.19 13.80
C LEU A 18 8.99 17.95 14.23
N ARG A 19 8.67 18.99 13.47
CA ARG A 19 7.44 19.76 13.62
C ARG A 19 6.33 19.20 12.75
N TYR A 20 5.20 18.85 13.37
CA TYR A 20 3.98 18.59 12.63
C TYR A 20 3.43 19.92 12.09
N VAL A 21 3.16 20.00 10.79
CA VAL A 21 2.78 21.22 10.06
C VAL A 21 1.59 20.94 9.14
N SER A 22 0.63 21.86 9.06
CA SER A 22 -0.40 21.80 8.01
C SER A 22 0.09 22.50 6.75
N THR A 23 -0.28 21.96 5.57
CA THR A 23 0.01 22.63 4.28
C THR A 23 -0.88 23.85 4.03
N GLU A 24 -1.84 24.10 4.92
CA GLU A 24 -2.70 25.29 4.93
C GLU A 24 -2.08 26.43 5.76
N GLU A 25 -1.05 26.14 6.55
CA GLU A 25 -0.29 27.18 7.27
C GLU A 25 0.52 28.05 6.28
N PRO A 26 0.83 29.30 6.65
CA PRO A 26 1.70 30.17 5.86
C PRO A 26 3.04 29.49 5.54
N GLY A 27 3.42 29.50 4.26
CA GLY A 27 4.67 28.93 3.73
C GLY A 27 5.31 29.80 2.66
N TYR A 28 6.55 29.49 2.30
CA TYR A 28 7.19 30.14 1.16
C TYR A 28 6.61 29.62 -0.14
N ALA A 29 6.47 30.48 -1.14
CA ALA A 29 6.08 30.06 -2.48
C ALA A 29 7.29 30.01 -3.40
N ARG A 30 7.32 29.07 -4.36
CA ARG A 30 8.32 29.05 -5.44
C ARG A 30 7.60 29.26 -6.78
N ARG A 31 8.05 30.24 -7.57
CA ARG A 31 7.55 30.49 -8.92
C ARG A 31 8.70 30.51 -9.92
N ARG A 32 8.44 30.04 -11.14
CA ARG A 32 9.41 30.07 -12.24
C ARG A 32 9.58 31.51 -12.72
N CYS A 33 10.82 31.93 -12.95
CA CYS A 33 11.15 33.25 -13.49
C CYS A 33 12.37 33.11 -14.42
N GLY A 34 12.16 33.33 -15.72
CA GLY A 34 13.17 33.09 -16.74
C GLY A 34 13.73 31.66 -16.68
N ARG A 35 15.05 31.54 -16.58
CA ARG A 35 15.77 30.25 -16.49
C ARG A 35 15.81 29.65 -15.07
N GLY A 36 15.25 30.33 -14.06
CA GLY A 36 15.35 29.92 -12.67
C GLY A 36 14.05 30.03 -11.88
N PHE A 37 14.21 30.14 -10.55
CA PHE A 37 13.12 30.24 -9.60
C PHE A 37 13.29 31.44 -8.68
N VAL A 38 12.16 32.09 -8.37
CA VAL A 38 12.04 33.12 -7.34
C VAL A 38 11.20 32.56 -6.20
N PHE A 39 11.61 32.90 -4.98
CA PHE A 39 10.94 32.48 -3.76
C PHE A 39 10.25 33.68 -3.11
N PHE A 40 9.09 33.44 -2.53
CA PHE A 40 8.27 34.47 -1.90
C PHE A 40 7.96 34.09 -0.45
N HIS A 41 7.93 35.08 0.43
CA HIS A 41 7.37 34.95 1.77
C HIS A 41 5.85 34.69 1.69
N PRO A 42 5.20 34.22 2.77
CA PRO A 42 3.75 33.99 2.76
C PRO A 42 2.91 35.23 2.40
N GLY A 43 3.43 36.44 2.64
CA GLY A 43 2.81 37.71 2.24
C GLY A 43 3.11 38.15 0.80
N GLY A 44 3.78 37.34 -0.02
CA GLY A 44 4.03 37.62 -1.42
C GLY A 44 5.26 38.49 -1.72
N THR A 45 6.01 38.94 -0.71
CA THR A 45 7.28 39.64 -0.90
C THR A 45 8.40 38.68 -1.30
N VAL A 46 9.35 39.15 -2.10
CA VAL A 46 10.47 38.32 -2.59
C VAL A 46 11.44 38.00 -1.46
N VAL A 47 11.88 36.75 -1.38
CA VAL A 47 12.93 36.31 -0.47
C VAL A 47 14.30 36.76 -1.01
N THR A 48 14.91 37.75 -0.37
CA THR A 48 16.22 38.31 -0.76
C THR A 48 17.39 37.80 0.10
N GLN A 49 17.10 37.29 1.29
CA GLN A 49 18.09 36.82 2.27
C GLN A 49 18.93 35.65 1.71
N PRO A 50 20.27 35.79 1.57
CA PRO A 50 21.10 34.78 0.90
C PRO A 50 21.03 33.39 1.52
N ALA A 51 21.13 33.28 2.85
CA ALA A 51 21.11 32.01 3.57
C ALA A 51 19.75 31.29 3.46
N LEU A 52 18.64 32.05 3.51
CA LEU A 52 17.31 31.50 3.35
C LEU A 52 17.09 31.01 1.90
N ARG A 53 17.50 31.82 0.92
CA ARG A 53 17.41 31.48 -0.51
C ARG A 53 18.25 30.25 -0.86
N ALA A 54 19.45 30.11 -0.30
CA ALA A 54 20.29 28.94 -0.50
C ALA A 54 19.58 27.65 -0.03
N TRP A 55 19.03 27.67 1.19
CA TRP A 55 18.28 26.53 1.72
C TRP A 55 17.03 26.19 0.89
N LEU A 56 16.26 27.19 0.47
CA LEU A 56 15.06 26.96 -0.36
C LEU A 56 15.40 26.34 -1.73
N LYS A 57 16.59 26.65 -2.28
CA LYS A 57 17.10 26.04 -3.53
C LYS A 57 17.59 24.61 -3.33
N ASP A 58 18.18 24.32 -2.18
CA ASP A 58 18.76 23.01 -1.85
C ASP A 58 17.70 21.92 -1.64
N LEU A 59 16.46 22.32 -1.29
CA LEU A 59 15.36 21.37 -1.21
C LEU A 59 15.15 20.66 -2.56
N PRO A 60 15.06 19.31 -2.58
CA PRO A 60 14.87 18.53 -3.81
C PRO A 60 13.42 18.61 -4.30
N VAL A 61 12.95 19.81 -4.62
CA VAL A 61 11.63 20.09 -5.21
C VAL A 61 11.79 20.08 -6.73
N PRO A 62 11.21 19.10 -7.45
CA PRO A 62 11.36 18.99 -8.90
C PRO A 62 11.01 20.28 -9.64
N PRO A 63 11.78 20.71 -10.66
CA PRO A 63 11.53 21.94 -11.41
C PRO A 63 10.15 22.02 -12.06
N ALA A 64 9.58 20.89 -12.45
CA ALA A 64 8.27 20.79 -13.10
C ALA A 64 7.08 21.03 -12.15
N TRP A 65 7.29 21.08 -10.82
CA TRP A 65 6.19 21.31 -9.89
C TRP A 65 5.68 22.76 -9.98
N THR A 66 4.37 22.91 -10.08
CA THR A 66 3.64 24.18 -10.04
C THR A 66 2.92 24.34 -8.69
N GLN A 67 2.39 25.54 -8.40
CA GLN A 67 1.73 25.86 -7.12
C GLN A 67 2.51 25.40 -5.88
N VAL A 68 3.82 25.67 -5.87
CA VAL A 68 4.71 25.14 -4.84
C VAL A 68 4.58 25.93 -3.54
N TRP A 69 4.29 25.21 -2.46
CA TRP A 69 4.35 25.65 -1.08
C TRP A 69 5.54 24.99 -0.39
N ILE A 70 6.32 25.74 0.37
CA ILE A 70 7.48 25.27 1.12
C ILE A 70 7.29 25.64 2.59
N CYS A 71 7.50 24.68 3.48
CA CYS A 71 7.35 24.85 4.92
C CYS A 71 8.31 25.93 5.44
N ARG A 72 7.90 26.71 6.45
CA ARG A 72 8.77 27.71 7.09
C ARG A 72 9.83 27.10 8.01
N PHE A 73 9.60 25.88 8.47
CA PHE A 73 10.45 25.21 9.44
C PHE A 73 11.30 24.15 8.74
N ARG A 74 12.63 24.22 8.91
CA ARG A 74 13.56 23.25 8.33
C ARG A 74 13.32 21.82 8.81
N ASN A 75 12.80 21.66 10.03
CA ASN A 75 12.43 20.39 10.64
C ASN A 75 10.92 20.07 10.50
N GLY A 76 10.20 20.69 9.56
CA GLY A 76 8.81 20.33 9.28
C GLY A 76 8.70 18.92 8.71
N HIS A 77 7.76 18.11 9.18
CA HIS A 77 7.58 16.75 8.67
C HIS A 77 7.21 16.70 7.18
N ILE A 78 6.51 17.74 6.70
CA ILE A 78 6.36 18.09 5.28
C ILE A 78 7.27 19.30 5.04
N LEU A 79 8.16 19.18 4.05
CA LEU A 79 9.08 20.24 3.64
C LEU A 79 8.51 21.07 2.50
N ALA A 80 7.82 20.45 1.55
CA ALA A 80 7.16 21.16 0.47
C ALA A 80 5.97 20.38 -0.10
N THR A 81 5.05 21.09 -0.74
CA THR A 81 4.04 20.52 -1.63
C THR A 81 4.01 21.26 -2.95
N GLY A 82 3.47 20.63 -3.98
CA GLY A 82 3.20 21.28 -5.25
C GLY A 82 2.21 20.47 -6.06
N ARG A 83 2.08 20.84 -7.33
CA ARG A 83 1.31 20.15 -8.35
C ARG A 83 2.28 19.59 -9.38
N ASP A 84 2.23 18.30 -9.64
CA ASP A 84 3.06 17.70 -10.69
C ASP A 84 2.54 18.05 -12.10
N ALA A 85 3.18 17.51 -13.15
CA ALA A 85 2.78 17.73 -14.54
C ALA A 85 1.34 17.26 -14.86
N LYS A 86 0.73 16.47 -13.97
CA LYS A 86 -0.67 15.99 -14.08
C LYS A 86 -1.61 16.74 -13.12
N ALA A 87 -1.19 17.90 -12.61
CA ALA A 87 -1.93 18.71 -11.62
C ALA A 87 -2.26 18.00 -10.29
N ARG A 88 -1.56 16.90 -9.96
CA ARG A 88 -1.78 16.16 -8.72
C ARG A 88 -1.01 16.77 -7.58
N LYS A 89 -1.62 16.88 -6.39
CA LYS A 89 -0.93 17.37 -5.20
C LYS A 89 0.15 16.38 -4.77
N VAL A 90 1.40 16.81 -4.79
CA VAL A 90 2.60 16.02 -4.46
C VAL A 90 3.30 16.62 -3.25
N TYR A 91 4.06 15.78 -2.54
CA TYR A 91 4.64 16.10 -1.24
C TYR A 91 6.13 15.75 -1.21
N LEU A 92 6.93 16.68 -0.69
CA LEU A 92 8.29 16.44 -0.21
C LEU A 92 8.23 16.37 1.32
N TYR A 93 8.58 15.21 1.88
CA TYR A 93 8.61 14.98 3.32
C TYR A 93 10.04 15.05 3.83
N HIS A 94 10.22 15.36 5.11
CA HIS A 94 11.52 15.24 5.78
C HIS A 94 12.05 13.79 5.69
N PRO A 95 13.35 13.56 5.46
CA PRO A 95 13.93 12.21 5.39
C PRO A 95 13.60 11.35 6.62
N ASP A 96 13.79 11.90 7.83
CA ASP A 96 13.47 11.19 9.08
C ASP A 96 11.98 10.85 9.20
N TRP A 97 11.09 11.72 8.71
CA TRP A 97 9.67 11.42 8.64
C TRP A 97 9.40 10.25 7.69
N ARG A 98 10.01 10.25 6.49
CA ARG A 98 9.88 9.12 5.55
C ARG A 98 10.38 7.81 6.16
N GLN A 99 11.57 7.84 6.78
CA GLN A 99 12.16 6.65 7.41
C GLN A 99 11.30 6.13 8.57
N HIS A 100 10.80 7.03 9.43
CA HIS A 100 9.89 6.66 10.50
C HIS A 100 8.57 6.11 9.97
N ARG A 101 8.02 6.67 8.89
CA ARG A 101 6.81 6.16 8.24
C ARG A 101 7.02 4.77 7.62
N SER A 102 8.18 4.51 7.04
CA SER A 102 8.54 3.18 6.55
C SER A 102 8.67 2.17 7.70
N ARG A 103 9.37 2.54 8.79
CA ARG A 103 9.52 1.69 9.99
C ARG A 103 8.19 1.44 10.72
N THR A 104 7.38 2.47 10.94
CA THR A 104 6.05 2.32 11.57
C THR A 104 5.08 1.49 10.74
N ASN A 105 5.20 1.50 9.40
CA ASN A 105 4.42 0.57 8.57
C ASN A 105 4.80 -0.90 8.85
N PHE A 106 6.08 -1.19 9.12
CA PHE A 106 6.54 -2.54 9.45
C PHE A 106 6.23 -2.93 10.91
N GLU A 107 6.33 -2.00 11.86
CA GLU A 107 6.02 -2.24 13.28
C GLU A 107 4.59 -2.77 13.51
N ARG A 108 3.62 -2.31 12.72
CA ARG A 108 2.23 -2.78 12.81
C ARG A 108 1.96 -4.09 12.06
N LEU A 109 2.92 -4.61 11.28
CA LEU A 109 2.73 -5.79 10.43
C LEU A 109 2.50 -7.05 11.27
N ALA A 110 3.17 -7.19 12.40
CA ALA A 110 2.92 -8.27 13.36
C ALA A 110 1.50 -8.19 13.96
N ALA A 111 0.98 -6.98 14.19
CA ALA A 111 -0.40 -6.78 14.65
C ALA A 111 -1.41 -7.13 13.55
N PHE A 112 -1.12 -6.76 12.29
CA PHE A 112 -1.93 -7.15 11.15
C PHE A 112 -2.00 -8.68 11.00
N GLY A 113 -0.87 -9.38 11.05
CA GLY A 113 -0.83 -10.86 11.00
C GLY A 113 -1.62 -11.53 12.14
N ARG A 114 -1.71 -10.90 13.33
CA ARG A 114 -2.57 -11.39 14.42
C ARG A 114 -4.06 -11.17 14.17
N ALA A 115 -4.42 -10.08 13.49
CA ALA A 115 -5.80 -9.74 13.19
C ALA A 115 -6.35 -10.47 11.94
N LEU A 116 -5.47 -10.90 11.04
CA LEU A 116 -5.83 -11.54 9.77
C LEU A 116 -6.78 -12.76 9.92
N PRO A 117 -6.62 -13.65 10.93
CA PRO A 117 -7.60 -14.70 11.19
C PRO A 117 -9.03 -14.21 11.46
N ALA A 118 -9.18 -13.12 12.21
CA ALA A 118 -10.47 -12.53 12.54
C ALA A 118 -11.08 -11.86 11.29
N ILE A 119 -10.27 -11.13 10.53
CA ILE A 119 -10.67 -10.53 9.26
C ILE A 119 -11.16 -11.62 8.29
N ARG A 120 -10.35 -12.66 8.04
CA ARG A 120 -10.72 -13.79 7.17
C ARG A 120 -11.95 -14.54 7.66
N LYS A 121 -12.16 -14.66 8.97
CA LYS A 121 -13.39 -15.25 9.53
C LYS A 121 -14.63 -14.40 9.19
N ARG A 122 -14.52 -13.07 9.24
CA ARG A 122 -15.60 -12.15 8.84
C ARG A 122 -15.87 -12.25 7.34
N LEU A 123 -14.83 -12.21 6.51
CA LEU A 123 -14.95 -12.37 5.05
C LEU A 123 -15.68 -13.66 4.70
N ASP A 124 -15.29 -14.77 5.32
CA ASP A 124 -15.91 -16.09 5.13
C ASP A 124 -17.40 -16.12 5.48
N ARG A 125 -17.82 -15.35 6.48
CA ARG A 125 -19.22 -15.25 6.91
C ARG A 125 -20.00 -14.42 5.90
N ASP A 126 -19.48 -13.25 5.56
CA ASP A 126 -20.17 -12.28 4.70
C ASP A 126 -20.26 -12.81 3.26
N LEU A 127 -19.25 -13.54 2.76
CA LEU A 127 -19.29 -14.25 1.47
C LEU A 127 -20.39 -15.31 1.34
N ARG A 128 -20.86 -15.88 2.47
CA ARG A 128 -21.93 -16.90 2.49
C ARG A 128 -23.34 -16.30 2.42
N GLN A 129 -23.47 -14.99 2.55
CA GLN A 129 -24.77 -14.32 2.44
C GLN A 129 -25.36 -14.53 1.04
N ARG A 130 -26.68 -14.32 0.91
CA ARG A 130 -27.40 -14.39 -0.37
C ARG A 130 -27.58 -12.97 -0.93
N GLY A 131 -27.74 -12.86 -2.24
CA GLY A 131 -27.90 -11.57 -2.94
C GLY A 131 -26.61 -10.74 -2.98
N LEU A 132 -26.66 -9.58 -3.65
CA LEU A 132 -25.54 -8.65 -3.76
C LEU A 132 -25.64 -7.55 -2.71
N LEU A 133 -25.57 -7.95 -1.44
CA LEU A 133 -25.49 -7.03 -0.30
C LEU A 133 -24.12 -6.37 -0.27
N ARG A 134 -24.07 -5.13 0.25
CA ARG A 134 -22.83 -4.34 0.36
C ARG A 134 -21.71 -5.13 1.03
N GLU A 135 -21.97 -5.78 2.15
CA GLU A 135 -20.99 -6.55 2.94
C GLU A 135 -20.45 -7.74 2.16
N ARG A 136 -21.30 -8.40 1.37
CA ARG A 136 -20.90 -9.56 0.56
C ARG A 136 -19.97 -9.15 -0.59
N VAL A 137 -20.30 -8.04 -1.27
CA VAL A 137 -19.47 -7.48 -2.34
C VAL A 137 -18.15 -6.98 -1.80
N LEU A 138 -18.15 -6.29 -0.65
CA LEU A 138 -16.93 -5.89 0.05
C LEU A 138 -16.09 -7.10 0.46
N ALA A 139 -16.71 -8.15 1.00
CA ALA A 139 -16.01 -9.36 1.38
C ALA A 139 -15.35 -10.04 0.17
N ALA A 140 -16.02 -10.07 -0.99
CA ALA A 140 -15.44 -10.58 -2.24
C ALA A 140 -14.27 -9.72 -2.73
N ALA A 141 -14.41 -8.39 -2.72
CA ALA A 141 -13.35 -7.47 -3.12
C ALA A 141 -12.11 -7.58 -2.22
N ILE A 142 -12.31 -7.68 -0.89
CA ILE A 142 -11.22 -7.80 0.08
C ILE A 142 -10.61 -9.20 0.03
N HIS A 143 -11.40 -10.25 -0.16
CA HIS A 143 -10.89 -11.60 -0.36
C HIS A 143 -10.03 -11.69 -1.61
N LEU A 144 -10.48 -11.13 -2.73
CA LEU A 144 -9.67 -11.02 -3.95
C LEU A 144 -8.37 -10.25 -3.65
N MET A 145 -8.44 -9.13 -2.94
CA MET A 145 -7.25 -8.36 -2.55
C MET A 145 -6.28 -9.17 -1.66
N ASP A 146 -6.80 -9.99 -0.75
CA ASP A 146 -6.01 -10.84 0.14
C ASP A 146 -5.22 -11.89 -0.63
N VAL A 147 -5.87 -12.59 -1.57
CA VAL A 147 -5.23 -13.68 -2.33
C VAL A 147 -4.39 -13.22 -3.52
N SER A 148 -4.67 -12.04 -4.08
CA SER A 148 -4.02 -11.55 -5.31
C SER A 148 -3.10 -10.35 -5.10
N HIS A 149 -3.21 -9.70 -3.94
CA HIS A 149 -2.54 -8.45 -3.57
C HIS A 149 -2.70 -7.31 -4.57
N ILE A 150 -3.77 -7.30 -5.38
CA ILE A 150 -4.11 -6.15 -6.23
C ILE A 150 -4.22 -4.89 -5.36
N ARG A 151 -3.79 -3.74 -5.88
CA ARG A 151 -3.95 -2.46 -5.19
C ARG A 151 -5.43 -2.11 -5.09
N VAL A 152 -5.83 -1.43 -4.01
CA VAL A 152 -7.21 -0.97 -3.82
C VAL A 152 -7.79 -0.24 -5.04
N GLY A 153 -6.99 0.57 -5.74
CA GLY A 153 -7.46 1.37 -6.87
C GLY A 153 -8.01 2.72 -6.42
N GLY A 154 -8.19 3.62 -7.38
CA GLY A 154 -8.73 4.95 -7.14
C GLY A 154 -9.22 5.57 -8.43
N GLU A 155 -10.37 6.25 -8.37
CA GLU A 155 -11.09 6.74 -9.55
C GLU A 155 -10.26 7.70 -10.42
N GLU A 156 -9.46 8.57 -9.79
CA GLU A 156 -8.53 9.47 -10.49
C GLU A 156 -7.52 8.70 -11.36
N TYR A 157 -6.96 7.59 -10.83
CA TYR A 157 -6.00 6.79 -11.60
C TYR A 157 -6.65 6.00 -12.73
N ALA A 158 -7.86 5.49 -12.52
CA ALA A 158 -8.62 4.79 -13.53
C ALA A 158 -8.99 5.72 -14.70
N ARG A 159 -9.42 6.94 -14.39
CA ARG A 159 -9.77 7.97 -15.39
C ARG A 159 -8.55 8.47 -16.16
N ASP A 160 -7.53 8.94 -15.45
CA ASP A 160 -6.46 9.73 -16.08
C ASP A 160 -5.36 8.86 -16.67
N ASN A 161 -5.17 7.65 -16.14
CA ASN A 161 -4.06 6.78 -16.53
C ASN A 161 -4.52 5.43 -17.09
N ARG A 162 -5.84 5.21 -17.19
CA ARG A 162 -6.43 3.89 -17.50
C ARG A 162 -5.78 2.79 -16.66
N SER A 163 -5.54 3.08 -15.38
CA SER A 163 -4.86 2.20 -14.43
C SER A 163 -5.85 1.75 -13.37
N PHE A 164 -6.06 0.44 -13.27
CA PHE A 164 -7.11 -0.15 -12.45
C PHE A 164 -6.53 -0.84 -11.19
N GLY A 165 -7.33 -0.84 -10.13
CA GLY A 165 -7.19 -1.67 -8.94
C GLY A 165 -8.56 -2.21 -8.51
N ILE A 166 -8.63 -2.90 -7.36
CA ILE A 166 -9.82 -3.62 -6.87
C ILE A 166 -11.13 -2.85 -7.08
N THR A 167 -11.25 -1.63 -6.55
CA THR A 167 -12.50 -0.84 -6.57
C THR A 167 -12.82 -0.25 -7.94
N THR A 168 -11.87 -0.28 -8.87
CA THR A 168 -12.04 0.28 -10.22
C THR A 168 -11.98 -0.80 -11.30
N LEU A 169 -11.95 -2.08 -10.93
CA LEU A 169 -12.03 -3.16 -11.90
C LEU A 169 -13.35 -3.06 -12.66
N LEU A 170 -13.34 -3.58 -13.89
CA LEU A 170 -14.45 -3.50 -14.82
C LEU A 170 -14.82 -4.91 -15.26
N ASP A 171 -16.04 -5.09 -15.71
CA ASP A 171 -16.54 -6.41 -16.14
C ASP A 171 -15.66 -6.99 -17.25
N ARG A 172 -15.26 -6.17 -18.23
CA ARG A 172 -14.32 -6.57 -19.29
C ARG A 172 -12.93 -7.03 -18.83
N HIS A 173 -12.55 -6.78 -17.57
CA HIS A 173 -11.29 -7.27 -17.02
C HIS A 173 -11.41 -8.68 -16.45
N LEU A 174 -12.64 -9.17 -16.28
CA LEU A 174 -12.95 -10.47 -15.71
C LEU A 174 -13.28 -11.45 -16.84
N GLU A 175 -12.76 -12.66 -16.69
CA GLU A 175 -13.22 -13.83 -17.44
C GLU A 175 -13.47 -14.96 -16.43
N LEU A 176 -14.65 -15.55 -16.48
CA LEU A 176 -15.06 -16.64 -15.60
C LEU A 176 -15.18 -17.95 -16.38
N ALA A 177 -14.41 -18.96 -15.98
CA ALA A 177 -14.50 -20.32 -16.49
C ALA A 177 -14.88 -21.29 -15.36
N GLY A 178 -16.19 -21.47 -15.15
CA GLY A 178 -16.72 -22.31 -14.06
C GLY A 178 -16.39 -21.74 -12.66
N GLN A 179 -15.36 -22.30 -12.02
CA GLN A 179 -14.84 -21.87 -10.71
C GLN A 179 -13.54 -21.07 -10.82
N ARG A 180 -12.97 -20.98 -12.03
CA ARG A 180 -11.76 -20.22 -12.32
C ARG A 180 -12.12 -18.76 -12.57
N VAL A 181 -11.37 -17.88 -11.93
CA VAL A 181 -11.42 -16.43 -12.06
C VAL A 181 -10.14 -15.99 -12.73
N ASN A 182 -10.24 -15.44 -13.94
CA ASN A 182 -9.15 -14.83 -14.66
C ASN A 182 -9.37 -13.32 -14.68
N LEU A 183 -8.34 -12.55 -14.34
CA LEU A 183 -8.35 -11.09 -14.39
C LEU A 183 -7.22 -10.61 -15.28
N SER A 184 -7.52 -9.79 -16.29
CA SER A 184 -6.53 -9.11 -17.11
C SER A 184 -6.82 -7.62 -17.17
N PHE A 185 -5.89 -6.80 -16.68
CA PHE A 185 -6.08 -5.35 -16.61
C PHE A 185 -4.77 -4.58 -16.58
N ARG A 186 -4.83 -3.32 -17.04
CA ARG A 186 -3.71 -2.38 -16.92
C ARG A 186 -3.66 -1.81 -15.51
N ALA A 187 -2.60 -2.11 -14.77
CA ALA A 187 -2.38 -1.66 -13.40
C ALA A 187 -1.58 -0.34 -13.34
N LYS A 188 -1.28 0.11 -12.11
CA LYS A 188 -0.47 1.30 -11.85
C LYS A 188 0.86 1.23 -12.60
N GLY A 189 1.22 2.32 -13.27
CA GLY A 189 2.44 2.40 -14.08
C GLY A 189 2.28 1.83 -15.48
N GLY A 190 1.06 1.40 -15.84
CA GLY A 190 0.75 0.88 -17.17
C GLY A 190 1.08 -0.59 -17.37
N GLN A 191 1.57 -1.28 -16.32
CA GLN A 191 1.89 -2.71 -16.34
C GLN A 191 0.61 -3.54 -16.55
N LEU A 192 0.64 -4.50 -17.49
CA LEU A 192 -0.41 -5.49 -17.62
C LEU A 192 -0.31 -6.48 -16.45
N ARG A 193 -1.43 -6.74 -15.77
CA ARG A 193 -1.54 -7.70 -14.69
C ARG A 193 -2.53 -8.77 -15.10
N GLU A 194 -2.06 -10.01 -15.08
CA GLU A 194 -2.84 -11.21 -15.31
C GLU A 194 -2.85 -12.05 -14.04
N ILE A 195 -4.05 -12.42 -13.57
CA ILE A 195 -4.23 -13.18 -12.34
C ILE A 195 -5.24 -14.27 -12.59
N SER A 196 -4.84 -15.52 -12.34
CA SER A 196 -5.71 -16.69 -12.43
C SER A 196 -5.76 -17.38 -11.09
N LEU A 197 -6.97 -17.63 -10.59
CA LEU A 197 -7.20 -18.36 -9.35
C LEU A 197 -8.46 -19.22 -9.46
N THR A 198 -8.53 -20.29 -8.68
CA THR A 198 -9.72 -21.13 -8.57
C THR A 198 -10.38 -20.90 -7.23
N ASP A 199 -11.55 -20.27 -7.23
CA ASP A 199 -12.34 -20.03 -6.01
C ASP A 199 -13.84 -20.06 -6.34
N PRO A 200 -14.54 -21.16 -6.02
CA PRO A 200 -15.96 -21.30 -6.35
C PRO A 200 -16.86 -20.25 -5.67
N ARG A 201 -16.48 -19.74 -4.50
CA ARG A 201 -17.28 -18.75 -3.77
C ARG A 201 -17.09 -17.38 -4.39
N LEU A 202 -15.85 -17.00 -4.68
CA LEU A 202 -15.54 -15.74 -5.34
C LEU A 202 -16.13 -15.71 -6.74
N ALA A 203 -15.93 -16.76 -7.55
CA ALA A 203 -16.49 -16.86 -8.90
C ALA A 203 -18.02 -16.67 -8.93
N ARG A 204 -18.73 -17.20 -7.91
CA ARG A 204 -20.18 -17.01 -7.80
C ARG A 204 -20.56 -15.56 -7.53
N VAL A 205 -19.85 -14.87 -6.64
CA VAL A 205 -20.14 -13.46 -6.35
C VAL A 205 -19.76 -12.59 -7.55
N LEU A 206 -18.62 -12.83 -8.17
CA LEU A 206 -18.16 -12.08 -9.34
C LEU A 206 -19.10 -12.25 -10.54
N ARG A 207 -19.68 -13.43 -10.76
CA ARG A 207 -20.72 -13.64 -11.78
C ARG A 207 -21.94 -12.77 -11.54
N GLN A 208 -22.46 -12.78 -10.31
CA GLN A 208 -23.60 -11.96 -9.94
C GLN A 208 -23.31 -10.46 -10.11
N CYS A 209 -22.09 -10.04 -9.77
CA CYS A 209 -21.61 -8.69 -9.97
C CYS A 209 -21.57 -8.31 -11.47
N GLU A 210 -21.02 -9.17 -12.34
CA GLU A 210 -20.93 -8.99 -13.80
C GLU A 210 -22.33 -8.94 -14.46
N ASP A 211 -23.30 -9.68 -13.92
CA ASP A 211 -24.69 -9.67 -14.39
C ASP A 211 -25.41 -8.33 -14.11
N LEU A 212 -24.87 -7.47 -13.24
CA LEU A 212 -25.45 -6.15 -12.96
C LEU A 212 -25.18 -5.17 -14.11
N PRO A 213 -26.19 -4.37 -14.54
CA PRO A 213 -25.97 -3.34 -15.55
C PRO A 213 -24.92 -2.31 -15.10
N GLY A 214 -23.87 -2.12 -15.90
CA GLY A 214 -22.82 -1.16 -15.64
C GLY A 214 -21.52 -1.53 -16.34
N GLN A 215 -20.43 -0.89 -15.92
CA GLN A 215 -19.07 -1.31 -16.30
C GLN A 215 -18.22 -1.69 -15.10
N ARG A 216 -18.63 -1.34 -13.88
CA ARG A 216 -17.82 -1.53 -12.67
C ARG A 216 -18.04 -2.95 -12.18
N LEU A 217 -16.97 -3.68 -11.92
CA LEU A 217 -17.10 -5.07 -11.49
C LEU A 217 -17.71 -5.16 -10.08
N PHE A 218 -17.17 -4.43 -9.11
CA PHE A 218 -17.69 -4.53 -7.74
C PHE A 218 -18.81 -3.52 -7.48
N GLN A 219 -20.05 -3.99 -7.68
CA GLN A 219 -21.28 -3.24 -7.42
C GLN A 219 -22.22 -4.03 -6.51
N PHE A 220 -22.99 -3.32 -5.69
CA PHE A 220 -24.07 -3.87 -4.88
C PHE A 220 -25.37 -3.10 -5.15
N VAL A 221 -26.50 -3.69 -4.72
CA VAL A 221 -27.81 -3.03 -4.75
C VAL A 221 -28.17 -2.68 -3.32
N ASP A 222 -28.47 -1.40 -3.06
CA ASP A 222 -28.88 -0.94 -1.74
C ASP A 222 -30.38 -1.21 -1.45
N ASP A 223 -30.82 -0.85 -0.25
CA ASP A 223 -32.20 -1.07 0.20
C ASP A 223 -33.23 -0.27 -0.62
N ALA A 224 -32.81 0.80 -1.31
CA ALA A 224 -33.65 1.58 -2.21
C ALA A 224 -33.68 1.00 -3.65
N GLY A 225 -33.00 -0.13 -3.89
CA GLY A 225 -32.88 -0.73 -5.21
C GLY A 225 -31.87 0.00 -6.11
N GLN A 226 -31.11 0.95 -5.57
CA GLN A 226 -30.10 1.69 -6.32
C GLN A 226 -28.80 0.89 -6.39
N ARG A 227 -28.16 0.93 -7.57
CA ARG A 227 -26.85 0.33 -7.77
C ARG A 227 -25.75 1.26 -7.25
N CYS A 228 -24.86 0.71 -6.45
CA CYS A 228 -23.74 1.43 -5.86
C CYS A 228 -22.44 0.67 -6.14
N ALA A 229 -21.41 1.38 -6.59
CA ALA A 229 -20.05 0.83 -6.66
C ALA A 229 -19.36 0.98 -5.30
N ILE A 230 -18.53 0.01 -4.94
CA ILE A 230 -17.67 0.15 -3.75
C ILE A 230 -16.51 1.09 -4.03
N ASP A 231 -16.03 1.77 -2.99
CA ASP A 231 -14.84 2.62 -3.07
C ASP A 231 -13.75 2.22 -2.05
N SER A 232 -12.66 2.98 -2.04
CA SER A 232 -11.55 2.73 -1.12
C SER A 232 -11.89 3.01 0.34
N THR A 233 -12.87 3.88 0.60
CA THR A 233 -13.38 4.22 1.93
C THR A 233 -14.11 3.01 2.50
N ASP A 234 -15.02 2.41 1.72
CA ASP A 234 -15.77 1.23 2.10
C ASP A 234 -14.86 0.07 2.52
N ILE A 235 -13.80 -0.19 1.74
CA ILE A 235 -12.82 -1.23 2.06
C ILE A 235 -12.10 -0.95 3.38
N ASN A 236 -11.61 0.28 3.58
CA ASN A 236 -10.85 0.60 4.79
C ASN A 236 -11.74 0.61 6.04
N ASP A 237 -13.02 0.97 5.92
CA ASP A 237 -13.96 0.92 7.03
C ASP A 237 -14.32 -0.52 7.39
N TYR A 238 -14.59 -1.38 6.39
CA TYR A 238 -14.78 -2.82 6.63
C TYR A 238 -13.57 -3.44 7.35
N LEU A 239 -12.35 -3.12 6.93
CA LEU A 239 -11.13 -3.63 7.56
C LEU A 239 -10.95 -3.14 8.99
N ARG A 240 -11.33 -1.88 9.29
CA ARG A 240 -11.27 -1.32 10.64
C ARG A 240 -12.19 -2.07 11.58
N GLU A 241 -13.43 -2.28 11.16
CA GLU A 241 -14.43 -3.04 11.92
C GLU A 241 -14.02 -4.51 12.08
N ALA A 242 -13.54 -5.16 11.01
CA ALA A 242 -13.22 -6.59 11.02
C ALA A 242 -11.94 -6.90 11.82
N GLY A 243 -10.96 -6.00 11.76
CA GLY A 243 -9.64 -6.18 12.38
C GLY A 243 -9.47 -5.53 13.75
N GLY A 244 -10.43 -4.69 14.19
CA GLY A 244 -10.37 -4.00 15.49
C GLY A 244 -9.26 -2.95 15.61
N ALA A 245 -8.64 -2.56 14.50
CA ALA A 245 -7.58 -1.56 14.45
C ALA A 245 -7.56 -0.86 13.07
N ALA A 246 -6.84 0.25 12.95
CA ALA A 246 -6.74 1.05 11.72
C ALA A 246 -5.84 0.43 10.64
N PHE A 247 -6.12 -0.82 10.26
CA PHE A 247 -5.52 -1.49 9.11
C PHE A 247 -6.09 -0.95 7.79
N THR A 248 -5.34 -1.14 6.72
CA THR A 248 -5.66 -0.63 5.38
C THR A 248 -5.32 -1.64 4.30
N ALA A 249 -5.81 -1.42 3.09
CA ALA A 249 -5.42 -2.19 1.91
C ALA A 249 -3.90 -2.28 1.67
N LYS A 250 -3.12 -1.29 2.13
CA LYS A 250 -1.64 -1.34 2.02
C LYS A 250 -1.07 -2.48 2.86
N ASP A 251 -1.67 -2.79 4.01
CA ASP A 251 -1.17 -3.79 4.95
C ASP A 251 -1.24 -5.20 4.36
N PHE A 252 -2.29 -5.52 3.58
CA PHE A 252 -2.37 -6.77 2.81
C PHE A 252 -1.20 -6.93 1.84
N ARG A 253 -0.83 -5.85 1.12
CA ARG A 253 0.29 -5.89 0.18
C ARG A 253 1.64 -6.01 0.86
N THR A 254 1.84 -5.34 2.00
CA THR A 254 3.09 -5.46 2.77
C THR A 254 3.18 -6.85 3.42
N TRP A 255 2.06 -7.40 3.91
CA TRP A 255 2.00 -8.77 4.41
C TRP A 255 2.31 -9.78 3.30
N GLY A 256 1.59 -9.70 2.18
CA GLY A 256 1.78 -10.57 1.02
C GLY A 256 3.19 -10.52 0.44
N GLY A 257 3.79 -9.33 0.32
CA GLY A 257 5.19 -9.19 -0.10
C GLY A 257 6.18 -9.85 0.86
N THR A 258 5.95 -9.69 2.15
CA THR A 258 6.79 -10.30 3.19
C THR A 258 6.64 -11.83 3.22
N VAL A 259 5.42 -12.33 3.02
CA VAL A 259 5.12 -13.78 2.95
C VAL A 259 5.75 -14.40 1.70
N ALA A 260 5.54 -13.80 0.52
CA ALA A 260 6.14 -14.28 -0.74
C ALA A 260 7.68 -14.30 -0.67
N ALA A 261 8.28 -13.27 -0.06
CA ALA A 261 9.72 -13.24 0.19
C ALA A 261 10.17 -14.42 1.07
N LEU A 262 9.45 -14.70 2.15
CA LEU A 262 9.76 -15.84 3.02
C LEU A 262 9.58 -17.18 2.30
N GLU A 263 8.49 -17.37 1.55
CA GLU A 263 8.22 -18.60 0.79
C GLU A 263 9.35 -18.91 -0.17
N TYR A 264 9.85 -17.90 -0.89
CA TYR A 264 11.02 -18.04 -1.74
C TYR A 264 12.23 -18.52 -0.95
N LEU A 265 12.57 -17.86 0.17
CA LEU A 265 13.75 -18.16 0.98
C LEU A 265 13.69 -19.53 1.65
N MET A 266 12.50 -20.01 2.00
CA MET A 266 12.30 -21.33 2.58
C MET A 266 12.58 -22.48 1.59
N GLY A 267 12.54 -22.20 0.29
CA GLY A 267 12.94 -23.13 -0.76
C GLY A 267 14.44 -23.12 -1.08
N GLN A 268 15.21 -22.24 -0.44
CA GLN A 268 16.65 -22.10 -0.67
C GLN A 268 17.45 -22.91 0.37
N PRO A 269 18.65 -23.39 0.03
CA PRO A 269 19.51 -24.10 0.99
C PRO A 269 19.81 -23.22 2.22
N VAL A 270 19.60 -23.79 3.40
CA VAL A 270 19.89 -23.12 4.68
C VAL A 270 21.38 -23.31 5.00
N SER A 271 22.17 -22.29 4.65
CA SER A 271 23.57 -22.01 5.02
C SER A 271 24.59 -23.17 5.07
N ALA A 272 25.42 -23.23 4.03
CA ALA A 272 26.89 -23.25 4.16
C ALA A 272 27.54 -22.32 3.11
N ALA A 273 26.75 -21.40 2.57
CA ALA A 273 27.05 -20.56 1.41
C ALA A 273 27.89 -19.33 1.81
N GLU A 274 28.75 -18.86 0.91
CA GLU A 274 29.54 -17.64 1.09
C GLU A 274 28.64 -16.39 1.17
N GLU A 275 29.13 -15.29 1.74
CA GLU A 275 28.35 -14.05 1.94
C GLU A 275 27.75 -13.52 0.62
N ASP A 276 28.51 -13.59 -0.46
CA ASP A 276 28.06 -13.17 -1.80
C ASP A 276 26.91 -14.04 -2.32
N GLU A 277 26.94 -15.35 -2.08
CA GLU A 277 25.85 -16.26 -2.47
C GLU A 277 24.57 -15.94 -1.68
N VAL A 278 24.70 -15.64 -0.39
CA VAL A 278 23.56 -15.23 0.45
C VAL A 278 22.92 -13.94 -0.08
N GLU A 279 23.72 -12.94 -0.44
CA GLU A 279 23.18 -11.68 -0.99
C GLU A 279 22.57 -11.85 -2.39
N GLN A 280 23.10 -12.75 -3.22
CA GLN A 280 22.47 -13.13 -4.49
C GLN A 280 21.07 -13.72 -4.26
N VAL A 281 20.94 -14.64 -3.30
CA VAL A 281 19.64 -15.23 -2.93
C VAL A 281 18.69 -14.16 -2.37
N VAL A 282 19.17 -13.23 -1.53
CA VAL A 282 18.36 -12.13 -1.02
C VAL A 282 17.88 -11.20 -2.14
N LYS A 283 18.74 -10.92 -3.13
CA LYS A 283 18.36 -10.13 -4.30
C LYS A 283 17.26 -10.83 -5.11
N ALA A 284 17.44 -12.12 -5.42
CA ALA A 284 16.45 -12.90 -6.16
C ALA A 284 15.11 -13.03 -5.40
N CYS A 285 15.16 -13.16 -4.07
CA CYS A 285 13.98 -13.11 -3.20
C CYS A 285 13.21 -11.78 -3.34
N LEU A 286 13.93 -10.65 -3.34
CA LEU A 286 13.32 -9.34 -3.50
C LEU A 286 12.75 -9.12 -4.91
N GLU A 287 13.39 -9.67 -5.94
CA GLU A 287 12.89 -9.68 -7.32
C GLU A 287 11.60 -10.50 -7.43
N HIS A 288 11.56 -11.69 -6.86
CA HIS A 288 10.37 -12.54 -6.77
C HIS A 288 9.20 -11.81 -6.09
N ALA A 289 9.44 -11.20 -4.92
CA ALA A 289 8.41 -10.41 -4.23
C ALA A 289 7.97 -9.17 -5.03
N ALA A 290 8.86 -8.57 -5.81
CA ALA A 290 8.55 -7.40 -6.64
C ALA A 290 7.66 -7.77 -7.83
N GLU A 291 7.94 -8.89 -8.49
CA GLU A 291 7.11 -9.46 -9.54
C GLU A 291 5.70 -9.79 -9.03
N HIS A 292 5.63 -10.55 -7.92
CA HIS A 292 4.37 -10.92 -7.26
C HIS A 292 3.46 -9.70 -7.00
N LEU A 293 4.06 -8.61 -6.52
CA LEU A 293 3.34 -7.37 -6.18
C LEU A 293 3.12 -6.40 -7.35
N GLY A 294 3.77 -6.61 -8.49
CA GLY A 294 3.84 -5.62 -9.58
C GLY A 294 4.44 -4.29 -9.12
N ASN A 295 5.65 -4.34 -8.56
CA ASN A 295 6.43 -3.21 -8.04
C ASN A 295 7.86 -3.26 -8.62
N THR A 296 8.60 -2.16 -8.51
CA THR A 296 10.06 -2.20 -8.74
C THR A 296 10.79 -2.79 -7.54
N LEU A 297 11.99 -3.33 -7.76
CA LEU A 297 12.84 -3.91 -6.71
C LEU A 297 13.07 -2.93 -5.54
N ALA A 298 13.46 -1.69 -5.85
CA ALA A 298 13.73 -0.67 -4.84
C ALA A 298 12.50 -0.38 -3.97
N ILE A 299 11.32 -0.25 -4.59
CA ILE A 299 10.06 0.00 -3.87
C ILE A 299 9.67 -1.20 -3.00
N THR A 300 9.85 -2.43 -3.51
CA THR A 300 9.57 -3.65 -2.76
C THR A 300 10.46 -3.78 -1.53
N ARG A 301 11.77 -3.58 -1.71
CA ARG A 301 12.77 -3.60 -0.62
C ARG A 301 12.47 -2.56 0.46
N GLU A 302 12.11 -1.33 0.06
CA GLU A 302 11.91 -0.24 1.02
C GLU A 302 10.57 -0.32 1.77
N HIS A 303 9.52 -0.89 1.16
CA HIS A 303 8.15 -0.69 1.65
C HIS A 303 7.29 -1.95 1.78
N TYR A 304 7.68 -3.09 1.22
CA TYR A 304 6.81 -4.27 1.12
C TYR A 304 7.40 -5.55 1.68
N VAL A 305 8.72 -5.68 1.80
CA VAL A 305 9.36 -6.84 2.44
C VAL A 305 9.93 -6.43 3.80
N HIS A 306 9.49 -7.10 4.86
CA HIS A 306 9.96 -6.81 6.21
C HIS A 306 11.43 -7.23 6.38
N PRO A 307 12.35 -6.34 6.81
CA PRO A 307 13.79 -6.61 6.85
C PRO A 307 14.17 -7.78 7.76
N GLN A 308 13.43 -8.00 8.86
CA GLN A 308 13.67 -9.16 9.74
C GLN A 308 13.57 -10.52 9.05
N ILE A 309 12.83 -10.64 7.94
CA ILE A 309 12.81 -11.90 7.17
C ILE A 309 14.17 -12.13 6.51
N LEU A 310 14.73 -11.09 5.89
CA LEU A 310 16.04 -11.15 5.24
C LEU A 310 17.14 -11.39 6.28
N ASP A 311 17.08 -10.70 7.43
CA ASP A 311 18.05 -10.87 8.51
C ASP A 311 17.99 -12.27 9.13
N ALA A 312 16.79 -12.86 9.22
CA ALA A 312 16.63 -14.22 9.72
C ALA A 312 17.24 -15.25 8.77
N PHE A 313 17.10 -15.06 7.46
CA PHE A 313 17.75 -15.89 6.44
C PHE A 313 19.26 -15.77 6.47
N ARG A 314 19.81 -14.55 6.48
CA ARG A 314 21.27 -14.29 6.57
C ARG A 314 21.92 -14.99 7.77
N ARG A 315 21.19 -15.08 8.89
CA ARG A 315 21.67 -15.75 10.12
C ARG A 315 21.33 -17.24 10.18
N ALA A 316 20.87 -17.85 9.09
CA ALA A 316 20.43 -19.24 9.05
C ALA A 316 19.40 -19.59 10.15
N SER A 317 18.53 -18.63 10.49
CA SER A 317 17.67 -18.68 11.67
C SER A 317 16.17 -18.69 11.32
N LEU A 318 15.83 -19.04 10.06
CA LEU A 318 14.44 -19.20 9.66
C LEU A 318 13.79 -20.34 10.47
N PRO A 319 12.65 -20.09 11.15
CA PRO A 319 11.95 -21.15 11.86
C PRO A 319 11.35 -22.15 10.87
N PRO A 320 11.23 -23.44 11.24
CA PRO A 320 10.53 -24.41 10.42
C PRO A 320 9.06 -24.04 10.25
N ALA A 321 8.52 -24.26 9.05
CA ALA A 321 7.09 -24.09 8.80
C ALA A 321 6.26 -25.21 9.43
N PRO A 322 5.05 -24.89 9.93
CA PRO A 322 4.10 -25.92 10.34
C PRO A 322 3.62 -26.71 9.10
N ARG A 323 3.36 -28.01 9.27
CA ARG A 323 2.89 -28.89 8.17
C ARG A 323 1.52 -28.52 7.59
N ARG A 324 0.69 -27.76 8.32
CA ARG A 324 -0.69 -27.41 7.94
C ARG A 324 -1.03 -25.99 8.34
N ARG A 325 -2.02 -25.40 7.66
CA ARG A 325 -2.63 -24.11 8.03
C ARG A 325 -3.05 -24.13 9.51
N ARG A 326 -2.79 -23.04 10.23
CA ARG A 326 -3.21 -22.86 11.62
C ARG A 326 -3.96 -21.55 11.77
N CYS A 327 -5.12 -21.57 12.41
CA CYS A 327 -5.90 -20.36 12.67
C CYS A 327 -6.13 -19.48 11.42
N ARG A 328 -6.43 -20.07 10.25
CA ARG A 328 -6.61 -19.35 8.98
C ARG A 328 -5.37 -18.59 8.46
N LEU A 329 -4.19 -18.94 8.97
CA LEU A 329 -2.90 -18.56 8.42
C LEU A 329 -2.26 -19.74 7.72
N ASP A 330 -1.61 -19.45 6.61
CA ASP A 330 -0.82 -20.38 5.83
C ASP A 330 0.51 -20.67 6.52
N PRO A 331 1.21 -21.77 6.16
CA PRO A 331 2.45 -22.13 6.82
C PRO A 331 3.48 -20.99 6.84
N ALA A 332 3.73 -20.34 5.71
CA ALA A 332 4.63 -19.19 5.63
C ALA A 332 4.12 -17.99 6.43
N GLU A 333 2.83 -17.68 6.38
CA GLU A 333 2.22 -16.62 7.21
C GLU A 333 2.45 -16.84 8.72
N SER A 334 2.38 -18.09 9.15
CA SER A 334 2.64 -18.48 10.54
C SER A 334 4.11 -18.27 10.91
N VAL A 335 5.04 -18.56 10.00
CA VAL A 335 6.48 -18.36 10.18
C VAL A 335 6.82 -16.87 10.17
N VAL A 336 6.29 -16.08 9.24
CA VAL A 336 6.40 -14.60 9.25
C VAL A 336 5.95 -14.09 10.61
N LEU A 337 4.75 -14.46 11.06
CA LEU A 337 4.24 -13.98 12.35
C LEU A 337 5.14 -14.38 13.53
N LYS A 338 5.75 -15.58 13.48
CA LYS A 338 6.70 -16.03 14.50
C LYS A 338 7.97 -15.19 14.51
N ILE A 339 8.57 -14.92 13.35
CA ILE A 339 9.77 -14.07 13.21
C ILE A 339 9.45 -12.66 13.74
N LEU A 340 8.35 -12.05 13.30
CA LEU A 340 8.00 -10.67 13.69
C LEU A 340 7.60 -10.52 15.17
N LYS A 341 7.30 -11.63 15.87
CA LYS A 341 7.04 -11.63 17.32
C LYS A 341 8.31 -11.71 18.15
N GLN A 342 9.43 -12.17 17.59
CA GLN A 342 10.69 -12.19 18.30
C GLN A 342 11.13 -10.73 18.51
N LYS A 343 11.09 -10.24 19.76
CA LYS A 343 11.63 -8.92 20.11
C LYS A 343 13.06 -8.86 19.58
N ARG A 344 13.44 -7.74 18.94
CA ARG A 344 14.86 -7.44 18.71
C ARG A 344 15.51 -7.47 20.10
N ARG A 345 16.39 -8.45 20.32
CA ARG A 345 17.28 -8.44 21.48
C ARG A 345 18.21 -7.25 21.36
#